data_AF-A0A5N7MWX8-F1
#
_entry.id   AF-A0A5N7MWX8-F1
#
_cell.length_a   1.000
_cell.length_b   1.000
_cell.length_c   1.000
_cell.angle_alpha   90.00
_cell.angle_beta   90.00
_cell.angle_gamma   90.00
#
_symmetry.space_group_name_H-M   'P 1'
#
loop_
_entity.id
_entity.type
_entity.pdbx_description
1 polymer ?
#
loop_
_entity_poly.entity_id
_entity_poly.type
_entity_poly.pdbx_seq_one_letter_code
_entity_poly.pdbx_strand_id
1 'polypeptide(L)'
;MRAAILNAFKGRCPSVREMAEISDRDWLKAPGIGPAALEEIRSITDAQGCQTACPSSPRLTDAELLDRLERLQEELRWLQDHLEARLLKTARRKPNRQWHKAASAADA
;
A
#
# COMPACT_ATOMS: atom_id res chain seq x y z
N MET A 1 9.41 -17.33 5.33
CA MET A 1 8.59 -17.44 4.10
C MET A 1 9.08 -16.55 2.94
N ARG A 2 9.12 -15.21 3.07
CA ARG A 2 9.52 -14.30 1.96
C ARG A 2 10.81 -14.68 1.23
N ALA A 3 11.89 -14.97 1.97
CA ALA A 3 13.16 -15.36 1.35
C ALA A 3 13.06 -16.65 0.53
N ALA A 4 12.24 -17.61 0.96
CA ALA A 4 12.04 -18.87 0.26
C ALA A 4 11.21 -18.69 -1.03
N ILE A 5 10.19 -17.82 -0.99
CA ILE A 5 9.42 -17.42 -2.18
C ILE A 5 10.36 -16.72 -3.17
N LEU A 6 11.13 -15.72 -2.74
CA LEU A 6 12.07 -15.04 -3.61
C LEU A 6 13.09 -16.02 -4.22
N ASN A 7 13.60 -16.97 -3.43
CA ASN A 7 14.53 -17.99 -3.93
C ASN A 7 13.88 -18.91 -4.98
N ALA A 8 12.64 -19.35 -4.75
CA ALA A 8 11.87 -20.15 -5.72
C ALA A 8 11.67 -19.41 -7.05
N PHE A 9 11.60 -18.08 -7.00
CA PHE A 9 11.44 -17.21 -8.17
C PHE A 9 12.74 -16.49 -8.59
N LYS A 10 13.91 -17.07 -8.29
CA LYS A 10 15.23 -16.56 -8.71
C LYS A 10 15.48 -15.09 -8.33
N GLY A 11 15.01 -14.68 -7.16
CA GLY A 11 15.10 -13.32 -6.63
C GLY A 11 14.00 -12.37 -7.10
N ARG A 12 13.12 -12.79 -8.03
CA ARG A 12 11.96 -11.99 -8.44
C ARG A 12 10.83 -12.11 -7.43
N CYS A 13 10.07 -11.04 -7.26
CA CYS A 13 8.79 -11.08 -6.55
C CYS A 13 7.68 -11.60 -7.50
N PRO A 14 7.11 -12.78 -7.24
CA PRO A 14 6.02 -13.32 -8.07
C PRO A 14 4.69 -12.63 -7.80
N SER A 15 3.80 -12.70 -8.78
CA SER A 15 2.38 -12.38 -8.57
C SER A 15 1.66 -13.51 -7.83
N VAL A 16 0.51 -13.18 -7.21
CA VAL A 16 -0.34 -14.17 -6.52
C VAL A 16 -0.80 -15.28 -7.46
N ARG A 17 -1.06 -14.96 -8.74
CA ARG A 17 -1.43 -15.93 -9.77
C ARG A 17 -0.28 -16.91 -10.07
N GLU A 18 0.93 -16.39 -10.25
CA GLU A 18 2.12 -17.22 -10.47
C GLU A 18 2.40 -18.14 -9.27
N MET A 19 2.13 -17.68 -8.04
CA MET A 19 2.25 -18.50 -6.84
C MET A 19 1.17 -19.61 -6.77
N ALA A 20 -0.04 -19.32 -7.25
CA ALA A 20 -1.17 -20.27 -7.27
C ALA A 20 -0.96 -21.42 -8.27
N GLU A 21 -0.30 -21.12 -9.40
CA GLU A 21 -0.04 -22.08 -10.48
C GLU A 21 1.00 -23.16 -10.11
N ILE A 22 1.85 -22.92 -9.11
CA ILE A 22 2.83 -23.89 -8.63
C ILE A 22 2.11 -24.99 -7.84
N SER A 23 2.44 -26.26 -8.11
CA SER A 23 1.88 -27.39 -7.37
C SER A 23 2.42 -27.48 -5.95
N ASP A 24 1.63 -28.04 -5.02
CA ASP A 24 2.06 -28.24 -3.62
C ASP A 24 3.36 -29.03 -3.53
N ARG A 25 3.52 -30.04 -4.39
CA ARG A 25 4.73 -30.85 -4.46
C ARG A 25 5.96 -30.02 -4.82
N ASP A 26 5.81 -29.05 -5.72
CA ASP A 26 6.93 -28.22 -6.15
C ASP A 26 7.22 -27.11 -5.15
N TRP A 27 6.21 -26.62 -4.43
CA TRP A 27 6.41 -25.76 -3.26
C TRP A 27 7.18 -26.47 -2.15
N LEU A 28 6.84 -27.73 -1.84
CA LEU A 28 7.52 -28.50 -0.79
C LEU A 28 8.96 -28.91 -1.14
N LYS A 29 9.34 -28.86 -2.42
CA LYS A 29 10.74 -29.02 -2.83
C LYS A 29 11.57 -27.76 -2.59
N ALA A 30 10.94 -26.60 -2.43
CA ALA A 30 11.65 -25.35 -2.24
C ALA A 30 12.26 -25.29 -0.83
N PRO A 31 13.56 -25.01 -0.69
CA PRO A 31 14.20 -24.94 0.61
C PRO A 31 13.57 -23.81 1.46
N GLY A 32 13.15 -24.15 2.67
CA GLY A 32 12.48 -23.22 3.59
C GLY A 32 10.96 -23.14 3.43
N ILE A 33 10.34 -24.01 2.62
CA ILE A 33 8.89 -24.14 2.49
C ILE A 33 8.47 -25.53 2.97
N GLY A 34 7.92 -25.56 4.18
CA GLY A 34 7.29 -26.75 4.76
C GLY A 34 5.76 -26.67 4.69
N PRO A 35 5.05 -27.68 5.23
CA PRO A 35 3.59 -27.75 5.19
C PRO A 35 2.89 -26.50 5.72
N ALA A 36 3.35 -25.95 6.85
CA ALA A 36 2.78 -24.72 7.42
C ALA A 36 2.96 -23.48 6.53
N ALA A 37 4.11 -23.37 5.87
CA ALA A 37 4.36 -22.26 4.93
C ALA A 37 3.55 -22.42 3.65
N LEU A 38 3.36 -23.67 3.20
CA LEU A 38 2.49 -23.98 2.06
C LEU A 38 1.03 -23.65 2.37
N GLU A 39 0.55 -23.99 3.57
CA GLU A 39 -0.80 -23.65 4.03
C GLU A 39 -1.01 -22.13 4.05
N GLU A 40 -0.02 -21.36 4.53
CA GLU A 40 -0.04 -19.90 4.48
C GLU A 40 -0.09 -19.39 3.03
N ILE A 41 0.75 -19.93 2.13
CA ILE A 41 0.72 -19.58 0.70
C ILE A 41 -0.66 -19.84 0.10
N ARG A 42 -1.26 -21.01 0.37
CA ARG A 42 -2.58 -21.37 -0.14
C ARG A 42 -3.68 -20.49 0.43
N SER A 43 -3.63 -20.16 1.71
CA SER A 43 -4.58 -19.24 2.33
C SER A 43 -4.62 -17.88 1.62
N ILE A 44 -3.46 -17.39 1.17
CA ILE A 44 -3.32 -16.11 0.46
C ILE A 44 -3.76 -16.24 -1.01
N THR A 45 -3.34 -17.30 -1.70
CA THR A 45 -3.69 -17.50 -3.11
C THR A 45 -5.17 -17.79 -3.31
N ASP A 46 -5.79 -18.53 -2.40
CA ASP A 46 -7.18 -18.95 -2.50
C ASP A 46 -8.12 -17.80 -2.08
N ALA A 47 -7.73 -16.99 -1.08
CA ALA A 47 -8.44 -15.76 -0.74
C ALA A 47 -8.45 -14.75 -1.92
N GLN A 48 -7.39 -14.72 -2.72
CA GLN A 48 -7.35 -13.93 -3.95
C GLN A 48 -8.21 -14.56 -5.05
N GLY A 49 -8.20 -15.89 -5.19
CA GLY A 49 -9.05 -16.64 -6.11
C GLY A 49 -10.55 -16.40 -5.88
N CYS A 50 -10.98 -16.33 -4.61
CA CYS A 50 -12.35 -15.97 -4.26
C CYS A 50 -12.68 -14.48 -4.56
N GLN A 51 -11.70 -13.58 -4.47
CA GLN A 51 -11.88 -12.17 -4.83
C GLN A 51 -11.88 -11.94 -6.35
N THR A 52 -11.10 -12.72 -7.12
CA THR A 52 -11.10 -12.67 -8.59
C THR A 52 -12.20 -13.51 -9.22
N ALA A 53 -12.78 -14.45 -8.48
CA ALA A 53 -14.03 -15.13 -8.80
C ALA A 53 -15.28 -14.31 -8.44
N CYS A 54 -15.13 -13.02 -8.08
CA CYS A 54 -16.22 -12.09 -8.35
C CYS A 54 -16.55 -12.21 -9.84
N PRO A 55 -17.84 -12.41 -10.22
CA PRO A 55 -18.22 -12.39 -11.62
C PRO A 55 -17.64 -11.12 -12.19
N SER A 56 -16.83 -11.26 -13.25
CA SER A 56 -16.12 -10.19 -13.93
C SER A 56 -16.86 -8.88 -13.72
N SER A 57 -16.25 -7.91 -13.02
CA SER A 57 -16.79 -6.56 -13.00
C SER A 57 -17.22 -6.26 -14.43
N PRO A 58 -18.46 -5.82 -14.68
CA PRO A 58 -18.94 -5.60 -16.04
C PRO A 58 -17.84 -4.86 -16.78
N ARG A 59 -17.35 -5.45 -17.87
CA ARG A 59 -16.21 -4.96 -18.64
C ARG A 59 -16.52 -3.50 -18.93
N LEU A 60 -15.91 -2.60 -18.16
CA LEU A 60 -16.17 -1.18 -18.29
C LEU A 60 -15.86 -0.81 -19.74
N THR A 61 -16.78 -0.12 -20.37
CA THR A 61 -16.53 0.44 -21.70
C THR A 61 -15.37 1.42 -21.62
N ASP A 62 -14.71 1.68 -22.75
CA ASP A 62 -13.59 2.63 -22.79
C ASP A 62 -14.00 4.01 -22.25
N ALA A 63 -15.25 4.43 -22.48
CA ALA A 63 -15.81 5.67 -21.93
C ALA A 63 -15.90 5.64 -20.39
N GLU A 64 -16.39 4.54 -19.81
CA GLU A 64 -16.47 4.38 -18.35
C GLU A 64 -15.09 4.26 -17.70
N LEU A 65 -14.11 3.69 -18.41
CA LEU A 65 -12.73 3.65 -17.96
C LEU A 65 -12.11 5.05 -17.91
N LEU A 66 -12.34 5.87 -18.94
CA LEU A 66 -11.87 7.25 -18.99
C LEU A 66 -12.54 8.10 -17.89
N ASP A 67 -13.85 8.00 -17.73
CA ASP A 67 -14.60 8.70 -16.68
C ASP A 67 -14.10 8.33 -15.27
N ARG A 68 -13.85 7.03 -15.03
CA ARG A 68 -13.27 6.57 -13.78
C ARG A 68 -11.87 7.11 -13.55
N LEU A 69 -11.07 7.20 -14.60
CA LEU A 69 -9.70 7.71 -14.53
C LEU A 69 -9.69 9.21 -14.21
N GLU A 70 -10.56 10.00 -14.86
CA GLU A 70 -10.71 11.43 -14.57
C GLU A 70 -11.11 11.67 -13.12
N ARG A 71 -12.13 10.95 -12.63
CA ARG A 71 -12.54 11.02 -11.22
C ARG A 71 -11.43 10.70 -10.23
N LEU A 72 -10.65 9.64 -10.49
CA LEU A 72 -9.53 9.27 -9.62
C LEU A 72 -8.43 10.34 -9.63
N GLN A 73 -8.18 10.98 -10.77
CA GLN A 73 -7.23 12.09 -10.85
C GLN A 73 -7.72 13.33 -10.08
N GLU A 74 -9.01 13.63 -10.12
CA GLU A 74 -9.61 14.70 -9.33
C GLU A 74 -9.53 14.43 -7.83
N GLU A 75 -9.87 13.21 -7.40
CA GLU A 75 -9.77 12.81 -6.00
C GLU A 75 -8.33 12.94 -5.47
N LEU A 76 -7.34 12.49 -6.24
CA LEU A 76 -5.93 12.61 -5.87
C LEU A 76 -5.49 14.08 -5.76
N ARG A 77 -5.91 14.92 -6.71
CA ARG A 77 -5.60 16.35 -6.70
C ARG A 77 -6.21 17.04 -5.48
N TRP A 78 -7.47 16.74 -5.20
CA TRP A 78 -8.15 17.24 -4.00
C TRP A 78 -7.44 16.81 -2.73
N LEU A 79 -7.02 15.54 -2.65
CA LEU A 79 -6.31 15.03 -1.48
C LEU A 79 -4.97 15.74 -1.28
N GLN A 80 -4.23 15.96 -2.37
CA GLN A 80 -2.96 16.67 -2.36
C GLN A 80 -3.14 18.13 -1.89
N ASP A 81 -4.06 18.87 -2.50
CA ASP A 81 -4.38 20.25 -2.12
C ASP A 81 -4.80 20.34 -0.65
N HIS A 82 -5.59 19.37 -0.19
CA HIS A 82 -6.04 19.32 1.20
C HIS A 82 -4.88 19.09 2.18
N LEU A 83 -3.95 18.19 1.85
CA LEU A 83 -2.77 17.92 2.67
C LEU A 83 -1.82 19.13 2.70
N GLU A 84 -1.56 19.75 1.55
CA GLU A 84 -0.74 20.96 1.45
C GLU A 84 -1.35 22.11 2.25
N ALA A 85 -2.66 22.34 2.12
CA ALA A 85 -3.37 23.36 2.90
C ALA A 85 -3.28 23.10 4.41
N ARG A 86 -3.35 21.83 4.85
CA ARG A 86 -3.18 21.48 6.26
C ARG A 86 -1.74 21.72 6.74
N LEU A 87 -0.74 21.37 5.93
CA LEU A 87 0.66 21.58 6.26
C LEU A 87 1.00 23.07 6.39
N LEU A 88 0.53 23.90 5.45
CA LEU A 88 0.69 25.35 5.49
C LEU A 88 -0.01 25.98 6.71
N LYS A 89 -1.19 25.48 7.10
CA LYS A 89 -1.88 25.91 8.33
C LYS A 89 -1.09 25.56 9.59
N THR A 90 -0.44 24.39 9.64
CA THR A 90 0.42 24.02 10.78
C THR A 90 1.71 24.85 10.84
N ALA A 91 2.28 25.23 9.69
CA ALA A 91 3.45 26.10 9.63
C ALA A 91 3.15 27.52 10.12
N ARG A 92 1.99 28.08 9.72
CA ARG A 92 1.52 29.40 10.18
C ARG A 92 1.12 29.46 11.65
N ARG A 93 0.86 28.30 12.29
CA ARG A 93 0.46 28.21 13.70
C ARG A 93 1.62 28.22 14.69
N LYS A 94 2.89 28.33 14.29
CA LYS A 94 3.99 28.63 15.23
C LYS A 94 3.83 30.06 15.74
N PRO A 95 3.37 30.28 16.98
CA PRO A 95 3.29 31.63 17.54
C PRO A 95 4.69 31.99 18.02
N ASN A 96 5.11 33.18 17.65
CA ASN A 96 6.31 33.85 18.11
C ASN A 96 6.43 33.75 19.66
N ARG A 97 7.33 32.88 20.16
CA ARG A 97 7.68 32.75 21.60
C ARG A 97 8.82 33.69 22.00
N GLN A 98 8.85 34.86 21.39
CA GLN A 98 9.68 35.99 21.74
C GLN A 98 8.66 37.13 21.65
N TRP A 99 8.19 37.71 22.74
CA TRP A 99 8.78 38.85 23.42
C TRP A 99 8.14 38.95 24.81
N HIS A 100 8.92 38.82 25.89
CA HIS A 100 8.74 39.40 27.22
C HIS A 100 9.76 38.75 28.18
N LYS A 101 11.04 39.08 28.00
CA LYS A 101 12.08 38.98 29.05
C LYS A 101 13.23 39.93 28.70
N ALA A 102 12.87 41.20 28.50
CA ALA A 102 13.78 42.33 28.46
C ALA A 102 13.08 43.52 29.14
N ALA A 103 12.68 43.31 30.40
CA ALA A 103 12.18 44.34 31.31
C ALA A 103 12.23 43.82 32.76
N SER A 104 13.42 43.41 33.21
CA SER A 104 13.80 43.47 34.63
C SER A 104 15.33 43.42 34.74
N ALA A 105 15.98 44.41 34.16
CA ALA A 105 17.19 44.95 34.76
C ALA A 105 16.79 46.32 35.34
N ALA A 106 17.31 46.61 36.53
CA ALA A 106 17.14 47.80 37.37
C ALA A 106 16.17 47.61 38.55
N ASP A 107 16.73 47.85 39.74
CA ASP A 107 16.15 47.91 41.09
C ASP A 107 15.96 46.60 41.88
N ALA A 108 17.05 46.13 42.49
CA ALA A 108 17.26 46.17 43.95
C ALA A 108 18.61 45.53 44.34
#